data_AF-A0A9E7PKW0-F1
#
_entry.id   AF-A0A9E7PKW0-F1
#
_cell.length_a   1.000
_cell.length_b   1.000
_cell.length_c   1.000
_cell.angle_alpha   90.00
_cell.angle_beta   90.00
_cell.angle_gamma   90.00
#
_symmetry.space_group_name_H-M   'P 1'
#
loop_
_entity.id
_entity.type
_entity.pdbx_description
1 polymer ?
#
loop_
_entity_poly.entity_id
_entity_poly.type
_entity_poly.pdbx_seq_one_letter_code
_entity_poly.pdbx_strand_id
1 'polypeptide(L)'
;MKSKPGFSKNFSLDKEDIGIVGSYSSFFGLLLIATILSYKTIFAAGFEFLYGGSDLIGARMSVFLMFAIFLIVFVAIPAVPLISEIIHGVRDKKWYLVLMLIFLLLIYAVALVFQFVHSYFDFAGEALSAVSQSR
;
A
#
# COMPACT_ATOMS: atom_id res chain seq x y z
N MET A 1 0.68 7.91 -44.47
CA MET A 1 -0.30 7.62 -43.41
C MET A 1 0.35 6.63 -42.45
N LYS A 2 0.81 7.07 -41.26
CA LYS A 2 1.57 6.23 -40.31
C LYS A 2 0.60 5.25 -39.64
N SER A 3 0.80 3.95 -39.87
CA SER A 3 0.05 2.88 -39.22
C SER A 3 0.26 2.96 -37.70
N LYS A 4 -0.84 3.13 -36.96
CA LYS A 4 -0.88 2.96 -35.50
C LYS A 4 -0.37 1.55 -35.18
N PRO A 5 0.57 1.34 -34.25
CA PRO A 5 0.94 0.00 -33.84
C PRO A 5 -0.30 -0.65 -33.22
N GLY A 6 -0.81 -1.63 -33.96
CA GLY A 6 -1.97 -2.41 -33.58
C GLY A 6 -1.68 -3.11 -32.26
N PHE A 7 -2.67 -3.04 -31.39
CA PHE A 7 -2.89 -3.95 -30.27
C PHE A 7 -3.05 -5.36 -30.86
N SER A 8 -1.94 -5.98 -31.25
CA SER A 8 -1.89 -7.29 -31.89
C SER A 8 -2.28 -8.33 -30.84
N LYS A 9 -3.53 -8.79 -30.96
CA LYS A 9 -4.07 -10.00 -30.35
C LYS A 9 -3.15 -11.19 -30.60
N ASN A 10 -2.28 -11.47 -29.64
CA ASN A 10 -1.82 -12.80 -29.28
C ASN A 10 -1.31 -12.70 -27.84
N PHE A 11 -2.24 -12.85 -26.89
CA PHE A 11 -1.94 -13.02 -25.47
C PHE A 11 -1.31 -14.41 -25.27
N SER A 12 -0.06 -14.58 -25.71
CA SER A 12 0.75 -15.73 -25.28
C SER A 12 1.42 -15.33 -23.97
N LEU A 13 0.70 -15.51 -22.86
CA LEU A 13 1.30 -15.46 -21.52
C LEU A 13 2.31 -16.60 -21.44
N ASP A 14 3.59 -16.25 -21.47
CA ASP A 14 4.64 -17.24 -21.32
C ASP A 14 4.66 -17.74 -19.87
N LYS A 15 5.15 -18.97 -19.63
CA LYS A 15 5.14 -19.55 -18.26
C LYS A 15 5.91 -18.69 -17.26
N GLU A 16 6.95 -18.02 -17.72
CA GLU A 16 7.76 -17.07 -16.95
C GLU A 16 6.95 -15.84 -16.52
N ASP A 17 6.19 -15.27 -17.45
CA ASP A 17 5.38 -14.07 -17.20
C ASP A 17 4.24 -14.33 -16.19
N ILE A 18 3.65 -15.54 -16.23
CA ILE A 18 2.69 -16.00 -15.21
C ILE A 18 3.36 -16.14 -13.85
N GLY A 19 4.59 -16.67 -13.82
CA GLY A 19 5.39 -16.81 -12.60
C GLY A 19 5.68 -15.47 -11.93
N ILE A 20 6.03 -14.44 -12.72
CA ILE A 20 6.26 -13.08 -12.24
C ILE A 20 4.98 -12.54 -11.60
N VAL A 21 3.86 -12.54 -12.34
CA VAL A 21 2.58 -12.03 -11.83
C VAL A 21 2.14 -12.76 -10.56
N GLY A 22 2.22 -14.09 -10.54
CA GLY A 22 1.84 -14.91 -9.39
C GLY A 22 2.69 -14.60 -8.15
N SER A 23 3.99 -14.38 -8.34
CA SER A 23 4.92 -14.02 -7.27
C SER A 23 4.59 -12.65 -6.67
N TYR A 24 4.40 -11.63 -7.50
CA TYR A 24 4.03 -10.29 -7.03
C TYR A 24 2.64 -10.24 -6.39
N SER A 25 1.68 -11.00 -6.92
CA SER A 25 0.35 -11.14 -6.33
C SER A 25 0.41 -11.72 -4.92
N SER A 26 1.19 -12.79 -4.75
CA SER A 26 1.39 -13.44 -3.45
C SER A 26 2.15 -12.53 -2.48
N PHE A 27 3.18 -11.83 -2.97
CA PHE A 27 3.94 -10.85 -2.20
C PHE A 27 3.05 -9.72 -1.68
N PHE A 28 2.26 -9.08 -2.54
CA PHE A 28 1.33 -8.02 -2.12
C PHE A 28 0.25 -8.53 -1.18
N GLY A 29 -0.26 -9.75 -1.39
CA GLY A 29 -1.22 -10.37 -0.47
C GLY A 29 -0.65 -10.57 0.93
N LEU A 30 0.55 -11.16 1.03
CA LEU A 30 1.24 -11.36 2.32
C LEU A 30 1.59 -10.03 2.98
N LEU A 31 2.08 -9.07 2.20
CA LEU A 31 2.42 -7.74 2.68
C LEU A 31 1.17 -7.02 3.21
N LEU A 32 0.03 -7.13 2.52
CA LEU A 32 -1.23 -6.56 2.99
C LEU A 32 -1.66 -7.17 4.32
N ILE A 33 -1.59 -8.50 4.48
CA ILE A 33 -1.90 -9.18 5.74
C ILE A 33 -0.97 -8.72 6.85
N ALA A 34 0.35 -8.68 6.60
CA ALA A 34 1.33 -8.20 7.56
C ALA A 34 1.07 -6.73 7.97
N THR A 35 0.63 -5.91 7.01
CA THR A 35 0.29 -4.51 7.25
C THR A 35 -0.96 -4.38 8.11
N ILE A 36 -2.01 -5.18 7.83
CA ILE A 36 -3.24 -5.25 8.64
C ILE A 36 -2.91 -5.61 10.09
N LEU A 37 -2.06 -6.62 10.31
CA LEU A 37 -1.65 -7.02 11.65
C LEU A 37 -0.83 -5.94 12.36
N SER A 38 0.03 -5.22 11.62
CA SER A 38 0.88 -4.17 12.17
C SER A 38 0.11 -2.90 12.52
N TYR A 39 -1.03 -2.64 11.86
CA TYR A 39 -1.82 -1.43 12.07
C TYR A 39 -2.24 -1.23 13.52
N LYS A 40 -2.65 -2.30 14.21
CA LYS A 40 -3.09 -2.22 15.60
C LYS A 40 -1.97 -1.67 16.51
N THR A 41 -0.76 -2.19 16.35
CA THR A 41 0.42 -1.77 17.12
C THR A 41 0.84 -0.35 16.78
N ILE A 42 0.81 0.00 15.49
CA ILE A 42 1.17 1.32 14.99
C ILE A 42 0.19 2.35 15.58
N PHE A 43 -1.12 2.19 15.36
CA PHE A 43 -2.12 3.13 15.88
C PHE A 43 -2.14 3.22 17.40
N ALA A 44 -2.01 2.10 18.13
CA ALA A 44 -1.92 2.13 19.59
C ALA A 44 -0.76 3.00 20.09
N ALA A 45 0.45 2.81 19.54
CA ALA A 45 1.61 3.63 19.87
C ALA A 45 1.42 5.11 19.49
N GLY A 46 0.73 5.38 18.37
CA GLY A 46 0.40 6.73 17.93
C GLY A 46 -0.57 7.45 18.84
N PHE A 47 -1.65 6.78 19.24
CA PHE A 47 -2.66 7.36 20.12
C PHE A 47 -2.16 7.55 21.55
N GLU A 48 -1.33 6.64 22.07
CA GLU A 48 -0.67 6.82 23.37
C GLU A 48 0.22 8.08 23.38
N PHE A 49 0.94 8.34 22.29
CA PHE A 49 1.73 9.56 22.13
C PHE A 49 0.87 10.84 22.02
N LEU A 50 -0.29 10.74 21.37
CA LEU A 50 -1.25 11.84 21.22
C LEU A 50 -1.90 12.24 22.55
N TYR A 51 -2.29 11.26 23.37
CA TYR A 51 -3.02 11.49 24.62
C TYR A 51 -2.11 11.61 25.85
N GLY A 52 -0.82 11.25 25.74
CA GLY A 52 0.18 11.32 26.81
C GLY A 52 0.66 12.71 27.21
N GLY A 53 -0.03 13.79 26.83
CA GLY A 53 0.28 15.17 27.23
C GLY A 53 1.10 15.99 26.23
N SER A 54 1.13 15.58 24.95
CA SER A 54 1.76 16.37 23.90
C SER A 54 0.89 17.58 23.50
N ASP A 55 1.54 18.73 23.29
CA ASP A 55 0.90 19.95 22.82
C ASP A 55 0.17 19.67 21.48
N LEU A 56 -0.97 20.33 21.22
CA LEU A 56 -1.88 20.01 20.10
C LEU A 56 -1.18 20.02 18.72
N ILE A 57 -0.08 20.77 18.60
CA ILE A 57 0.81 20.83 17.43
C ILE A 57 1.70 19.57 17.34
N GLY A 58 2.30 19.13 18.45
CA GLY A 58 3.13 17.92 18.51
C GLY A 58 2.31 16.66 18.21
N ALA A 59 1.06 16.65 18.67
CA ALA A 59 0.08 15.64 18.36
C ALA A 59 -0.13 15.49 16.84
N ARG A 60 -0.46 16.58 16.13
CA ARG A 60 -0.64 16.56 14.67
C ARG A 60 0.64 16.12 13.94
N MET A 61 1.80 16.60 14.37
CA MET A 61 3.09 16.25 13.75
C MET A 61 3.39 14.76 13.88
N SER A 62 3.05 14.12 15.00
CA SER A 62 3.26 12.69 15.22
C SER A 62 2.43 11.81 14.26
N VAL A 63 1.17 12.18 13.99
CA VAL A 63 0.31 11.48 13.04
C VAL A 63 0.88 11.59 11.62
N PHE A 64 1.34 12.78 11.23
CA PHE A 64 2.00 12.97 9.93
C PHE A 64 3.28 12.12 9.82
N LEU A 65 4.08 12.06 10.88
CA LEU A 65 5.32 11.28 10.89
C LEU A 65 5.03 9.77 10.78
N MET A 66 4.02 9.28 11.51
CA MET A 66 3.58 7.89 11.42
C MET A 66 3.04 7.54 10.04
N PHE A 67 2.23 8.41 9.45
CA PHE A 67 1.73 8.22 8.09
C PHE A 67 2.87 8.20 7.07
N ALA A 68 3.87 9.08 7.22
CA ALA A 68 5.05 9.10 6.37
C ALA A 68 5.88 7.81 6.50
N ILE A 69 6.16 7.35 7.74
CA ILE A 69 6.87 6.08 7.98
C ILE A 69 6.08 4.92 7.38
N PHE A 70 4.76 4.91 7.57
CA PHE A 70 3.88 3.89 7.01
C PHE A 70 3.99 3.83 5.47
N LEU A 71 3.90 4.98 4.79
CA LEU A 71 4.04 5.04 3.33
C LEU A 71 5.43 4.57 2.89
N ILE A 72 6.50 4.91 3.60
CA ILE A 72 7.84 4.47 3.25
C ILE A 72 7.95 2.94 3.38
N VAL A 73 7.54 2.39 4.51
CA VAL A 73 7.70 0.96 4.83
C VAL A 73 6.82 0.07 3.97
N PHE A 74 5.55 0.45 3.79
CA PHE A 74 4.57 -0.42 3.15
C PHE A 74 4.29 -0.08 1.69
N VAL A 75 4.71 1.08 1.19
CA VAL A 75 4.49 1.47 -0.21
C VAL A 75 5.82 1.66 -0.94
N ALA A 76 6.71 2.54 -0.43
CA ALA A 76 7.92 2.89 -1.16
C ALA A 76 8.91 1.71 -1.26
N ILE A 77 9.24 1.07 -0.15
CA ILE A 77 10.18 -0.06 -0.12
C ILE A 77 9.68 -1.23 -1.00
N PRO A 78 8.42 -1.69 -0.86
CA PRO A 78 7.88 -2.79 -1.67
C PRO A 78 7.71 -2.44 -3.15
N ALA A 79 7.59 -1.16 -3.50
CA ALA A 79 7.51 -0.73 -4.90
C ALA A 79 8.85 -0.82 -5.64
N VAL A 80 10.00 -0.76 -4.95
CA VAL A 80 11.33 -0.84 -5.58
C VAL A 80 11.51 -2.08 -6.47
N PRO A 81 11.30 -3.32 -5.97
CA PRO A 81 11.44 -4.51 -6.82
C PRO A 81 10.42 -4.53 -7.97
N LEU A 82 9.24 -3.93 -7.79
CA LEU A 82 8.23 -3.84 -8.85
C LEU A 82 8.64 -2.86 -9.95
N ILE A 83 9.22 -1.71 -9.59
CA ILE A 83 9.71 -0.71 -10.54
C ILE A 83 10.81 -1.31 -11.42
N SER A 84 11.71 -2.11 -10.83
CA SER A 84 12.73 -2.84 -11.59
C SER A 84 12.09 -3.72 -12.67
N GLU A 85 11.08 -4.53 -12.33
CA GLU A 85 10.38 -5.38 -13.30
C GLU A 85 9.58 -4.59 -14.34
N ILE A 86 8.99 -3.47 -13.95
CA ILE A 86 8.31 -2.57 -14.90
C ILE A 86 9.32 -2.04 -15.93
N ILE A 87 10.49 -1.59 -15.50
CA ILE A 87 11.53 -1.08 -16.40
C ILE A 87 12.00 -2.17 -17.36
N HIS A 88 12.23 -3.39 -16.86
CA HIS A 88 12.57 -4.55 -17.70
C HIS A 88 11.46 -4.87 -18.71
N GLY A 89 10.21 -4.93 -18.26
CA GLY A 89 9.04 -5.17 -19.12
C GLY A 89 8.86 -4.11 -20.20
N VAL A 90 9.14 -2.83 -19.90
CA VAL A 90 9.16 -1.74 -20.90
C VAL A 90 10.27 -1.95 -21.92
N ARG A 91 11.49 -2.27 -21.46
CA ARG A 91 12.65 -2.51 -22.35
C ARG A 91 12.39 -3.66 -23.31
N ASP A 92 11.76 -4.73 -22.81
CA ASP A 92 11.48 -5.95 -23.57
C ASP A 92 10.15 -5.84 -24.35
N LYS A 93 9.52 -4.65 -24.37
CA LYS A 93 8.24 -4.33 -25.04
C LYS A 93 7.06 -5.21 -24.60
N LYS A 94 7.15 -5.82 -23.41
CA LYS A 94 6.08 -6.59 -22.76
C LYS A 94 5.10 -5.66 -22.04
N TRP A 95 4.43 -4.79 -22.78
CA TRP A 95 3.51 -3.77 -22.23
C TRP A 95 2.35 -4.35 -21.41
N TYR A 96 1.89 -5.56 -21.74
CA TYR A 96 0.83 -6.23 -20.99
C TYR A 96 1.27 -6.56 -19.56
N LEU A 97 2.52 -6.98 -19.36
CA LEU A 97 3.09 -7.33 -18.05
C LEU A 97 3.26 -6.07 -17.20
N VAL A 98 3.76 -4.99 -17.81
CA VAL A 98 3.85 -3.67 -17.19
C VAL A 98 2.48 -3.21 -16.69
N LEU A 99 1.44 -3.30 -17.52
CA LEU A 99 0.07 -2.92 -17.14
C LEU A 99 -0.47 -3.79 -16.00
N MET A 100 -0.21 -5.11 -16.02
CA MET A 100 -0.60 -6.00 -14.92
C MET A 100 0.08 -5.66 -13.60
N LEU A 101 1.39 -5.40 -13.61
CA LEU A 101 2.14 -5.03 -12.41
C LEU A 101 1.66 -3.69 -11.84
N ILE A 102 1.41 -2.70 -12.69
CA ILE A 102 0.83 -1.41 -12.29
C ILE A 102 -0.57 -1.61 -11.69
N PHE A 103 -1.40 -2.46 -12.31
CA PHE A 103 -2.74 -2.76 -11.80
C PHE A 103 -2.71 -3.45 -10.44
N LEU A 104 -1.78 -4.39 -10.23
CA LEU A 104 -1.54 -5.03 -8.94
C LEU A 104 -1.13 -4.02 -7.86
N LEU A 105 -0.19 -3.11 -8.19
CA LEU A 105 0.22 -2.04 -7.27
C LEU A 105 -0.95 -1.12 -6.92
N LEU A 106 -1.80 -0.79 -7.90
CA LEU A 106 -2.98 0.04 -7.69
C LEU A 106 -3.96 -0.63 -6.72
N ILE A 107 -4.28 -1.92 -6.91
CA ILE A 107 -5.15 -2.67 -6.00
C ILE A 107 -4.57 -2.67 -4.58
N TYR A 108 -3.28 -2.96 -4.45
CA TYR A 108 -2.60 -2.97 -3.16
C TYR A 108 -2.65 -1.60 -2.48
N ALA A 109 -2.35 -0.52 -3.20
CA ALA A 109 -2.39 0.83 -2.66
C ALA A 109 -3.81 1.25 -2.23
N VAL A 110 -4.83 0.92 -3.02
CA VAL A 110 -6.23 1.17 -2.67
C VAL A 110 -6.61 0.41 -1.40
N ALA A 111 -6.26 -0.88 -1.31
CA ALA A 111 -6.52 -1.70 -0.13
C ALA A 111 -5.85 -1.11 1.13
N LEU A 112 -4.60 -0.63 1.02
CA LEU A 112 -3.91 0.04 2.12
C LEU A 112 -4.62 1.32 2.57
N VAL A 113 -5.07 2.15 1.64
CA VAL A 113 -5.79 3.40 1.98
C VAL A 113 -7.10 3.09 2.68
N PHE A 114 -7.89 2.12 2.18
CA PHE A 114 -9.11 1.67 2.85
C PHE A 114 -8.81 1.14 4.25
N GLN A 115 -7.75 0.35 4.41
CA GLN A 115 -7.36 -0.18 5.71
C GLN A 115 -6.90 0.93 6.67
N PHE A 116 -6.17 1.93 6.18
CA PHE A 116 -5.76 3.09 6.96
C PHE A 116 -6.98 3.83 7.50
N VAL A 117 -7.93 4.15 6.62
CA VAL A 117 -9.15 4.89 6.96
C VAL A 117 -9.99 4.08 7.95
N HIS A 118 -10.19 2.78 7.70
CA HIS A 118 -10.92 1.90 8.60
C HIS A 118 -10.28 1.87 10.00
N SER A 119 -8.97 1.63 10.07
CA SER A 119 -8.25 1.57 11.35
C SER A 119 -8.26 2.91 12.08
N TYR A 120 -8.14 4.03 11.35
CA TYR A 120 -8.22 5.36 11.95
C TYR A 120 -9.58 5.62 12.60
N PHE A 121 -10.69 5.30 11.91
CA PHE A 121 -12.03 5.50 12.47
C PHE A 121 -12.34 4.58 13.65
N ASP A 122 -11.87 3.32 13.59
CA ASP A 122 -12.06 2.35 14.67
C ASP A 122 -11.38 2.83 15.96
N PHE A 123 -10.10 3.19 15.88
CA PHE A 123 -9.35 3.71 17.02
C PHE A 123 -9.86 5.10 17.48
N ALA A 124 -10.29 5.97 16.57
CA ALA A 124 -10.88 7.26 16.95
C ALA A 124 -12.20 7.06 17.72
N GLY A 125 -13.02 6.10 17.30
CA GLY A 125 -14.25 5.71 18.00
C GLY A 125 -13.98 5.16 19.40
N GLU A 126 -13.01 4.24 19.53
CA GLU A 126 -12.58 3.71 20.82
C GLU A 126 -12.08 4.82 21.75
N ALA A 127 -11.22 5.73 21.25
CA ALA A 127 -10.70 6.85 22.04
C ALA A 127 -11.82 7.81 22.52
N LEU A 128 -12.80 8.12 21.67
CA LEU A 128 -13.98 8.93 22.03
C LEU A 128 -14.84 8.26 23.10
N SER A 129 -15.05 6.94 23.00
CA SER A 129 -15.82 6.18 23.98
C SER A 129 -15.13 6.09 25.34
N ALA A 130 -13.79 5.96 25.38
CA ALA A 130 -13.00 5.98 26.61
C ALA A 130 -13.03 7.34 27.31
N VAL A 131 -13.00 8.44 26.54
CA VAL A 131 -13.15 9.80 27.09
C VAL A 131 -14.56 10.05 27.63
N SER A 132 -15.59 9.49 27.00
CA SER A 132 -16.98 9.58 27.49
C SER A 132 -17.22 8.81 28.79
N GLN A 133 -16.51 7.71 29.05
CA GLN A 133 -16.68 6.90 30.26
C GLN A 133 -15.85 7.40 31.47
N SER A 134 -14.92 8.31 31.26
CA SER A 134 -14.10 8.91 32.32
C SER A 134 -14.67 10.23 32.89
N ARG A 135 -15.84 10.67 32.41
CA ARG A 135 -16.63 11.78 32.96
C ARG A 135 -17.90 11.26 33.61
#